data_AF-A0A498RDK5-F1
#
_entry.id   AF-A0A498RDK5-F1
#
_cell.length_a   1.000
_cell.length_b   1.000
_cell.length_c   1.000
_cell.angle_alpha   90.00
_cell.angle_beta   90.00
_cell.angle_gamma   90.00
#
_symmetry.space_group_name_H-M   'P 1'
#
loop_
_entity.id
_entity.type
_entity.pdbx_description
1 polymer ?
#
loop_
_entity_poly.entity_id
_entity_poly.type
_entity_poly.pdbx_seq_one_letter_code
_entity_poly.pdbx_strand_id
1 'polypeptide(L)'
;MESFNEFNEFDEVETAARILTELYKIKLDQLRNNRTDPGKVTLLKSEMATMRHEHKMINRPEVLTKINTIYASEVKKYLRK
;
A
#
# COMPACT_ATOMS: atom_id res chain seq x y z
N MET A 1 1.07 -12.18 35.39
CA MET A 1 1.90 -12.01 34.20
C MET A 1 0.92 -11.85 33.05
N GLU A 2 0.39 -10.64 32.88
CA GLU A 2 -0.60 -10.34 31.86
C GLU A 2 0.09 -9.79 30.61
N SER A 3 -0.39 -10.28 29.47
CA SER A 3 0.17 -10.13 28.13
C SER A 3 0.18 -8.68 27.67
N PHE A 4 1.38 -8.13 27.44
CA PHE A 4 1.61 -6.79 26.87
C PHE A 4 1.78 -6.84 25.33
N ASN A 5 1.02 -7.69 24.62
CA ASN A 5 1.15 -7.83 23.16
C ASN A 5 0.14 -7.00 22.34
N GLU A 6 -0.80 -6.31 22.95
CA GLU A 6 -1.83 -5.53 22.21
C GLU A 6 -1.34 -4.16 21.69
N PHE A 7 -0.21 -3.65 22.17
CA PHE A 7 0.28 -2.32 21.78
C PHE A 7 1.02 -2.29 20.42
N ASN A 8 1.46 -3.43 19.87
CA ASN A 8 2.19 -3.46 18.59
C ASN A 8 1.26 -3.56 17.36
N GLU A 9 0.08 -4.15 17.49
CA GLU A 9 -0.77 -4.45 16.34
C GLU A 9 -1.47 -3.20 15.78
N PHE A 10 -1.87 -2.27 16.66
CA PHE A 10 -2.45 -0.99 16.25
C PHE A 10 -1.45 -0.14 15.45
N ASP A 11 -0.19 -0.10 15.87
CA ASP A 11 0.88 0.64 15.17
C ASP A 11 1.19 0.03 13.80
N GLU A 12 1.14 -1.30 13.66
CA GLU A 12 1.37 -1.98 12.39
C GLU A 12 0.25 -1.75 11.38
N VAL A 13 -1.01 -1.81 11.81
CA VAL A 13 -2.17 -1.52 10.95
C VAL A 13 -2.16 -0.06 10.50
N GLU A 14 -1.87 0.88 11.41
CA GLU A 14 -1.77 2.29 11.05
C GLU A 14 -0.62 2.55 10.06
N THR A 15 0.55 1.96 10.31
CA THR A 15 1.71 2.06 9.43
C THR A 15 1.40 1.50 8.03
N ALA A 16 0.77 0.32 7.96
CA ALA A 16 0.35 -0.29 6.72
C ALA A 16 -0.67 0.58 5.96
N ALA A 17 -1.64 1.18 6.65
CA ALA A 17 -2.62 2.07 6.04
C ALA A 17 -1.97 3.32 5.44
N ARG A 18 -0.98 3.90 6.14
CA ARG A 18 -0.18 5.03 5.63
C ARG A 18 0.60 4.65 4.38
N ILE A 19 1.29 3.51 4.38
CA ILE A 19 2.04 3.01 3.22
C ILE A 19 1.11 2.81 2.01
N LEU A 20 -0.03 2.15 2.20
CA LEU A 20 -1.03 1.94 1.14
C LEU A 20 -1.52 3.27 0.58
N THR A 21 -1.81 4.24 1.45
CA THR A 21 -2.30 5.57 1.05
C THR A 21 -1.27 6.31 0.21
N GLU A 22 0.00 6.33 0.64
CA GLU A 22 1.07 7.00 -0.11
C GLU A 22 1.33 6.32 -1.46
N LEU A 23 1.40 4.99 -1.49
CA LEU A 23 1.56 4.27 -2.76
C LEU A 23 0.37 4.52 -3.70
N TYR A 24 -0.85 4.62 -3.17
CA TYR A 24 -2.04 4.88 -3.98
C TYR A 24 -2.00 6.26 -4.63
N LYS A 25 -1.53 7.28 -3.90
CA LYS A 25 -1.29 8.63 -4.46
C LYS A 25 -0.26 8.59 -5.59
N ILE A 26 0.85 7.88 -5.39
CA ILE A 26 1.88 7.70 -6.43
C ILE A 26 1.28 7.07 -7.69
N LYS A 27 0.50 6.01 -7.55
CA LYS A 27 -0.16 5.33 -8.69
C LYS A 27 -1.20 6.23 -9.37
N LEU A 28 -1.94 7.02 -8.60
CA LEU A 28 -2.87 8.03 -9.14
C LEU A 28 -2.14 9.07 -9.99
N ASP A 29 -1.00 9.58 -9.53
CA ASP A 29 -0.23 10.57 -10.28
C ASP A 29 0.42 9.97 -11.53
N GLN A 30 0.91 8.73 -11.45
CA GLN A 30 1.34 7.98 -12.63
C GLN A 30 0.20 7.79 -13.64
N LEU A 31 -1.00 7.47 -13.16
CA LEU A 31 -2.18 7.32 -14.00
C LEU A 31 -2.56 8.63 -14.68
N ARG A 32 -2.44 9.76 -13.97
CA ARG A 32 -2.64 11.11 -14.53
C ARG A 32 -1.62 11.46 -15.60
N ASN A 33 -0.37 11.04 -15.43
CA ASN A 33 0.71 11.33 -16.38
C ASN A 33 0.73 10.39 -17.59
N ASN A 34 0.20 9.16 -17.47
CA ASN A 34 0.19 8.15 -18.54
C ASN A 34 -1.19 7.97 -19.20
N ARG A 35 -2.09 8.96 -19.14
CA ARG A 35 -3.49 8.84 -19.62
C ARG A 35 -3.63 8.47 -21.11
N THR A 36 -2.60 8.71 -21.90
CA THR A 36 -2.58 8.45 -23.35
C THR A 36 -2.13 7.04 -23.71
N ASP A 37 -1.65 6.25 -22.75
CA ASP A 37 -1.21 4.86 -22.94
C ASP A 37 -2.24 3.89 -22.31
N PRO A 38 -3.11 3.26 -23.12
CA PRO A 38 -4.17 2.38 -22.60
C PRO A 38 -3.63 1.18 -21.81
N GLY A 39 -2.45 0.67 -22.17
CA GLY A 39 -1.81 -0.46 -21.50
C GLY A 39 -1.40 -0.09 -20.08
N LYS A 40 -0.69 1.03 -19.93
CA LYS A 40 -0.32 1.55 -18.61
C LYS A 40 -1.52 1.94 -17.76
N VAL A 41 -2.54 2.55 -18.38
CA VAL A 41 -3.79 2.91 -17.68
C VAL A 41 -4.47 1.66 -17.11
N THR A 42 -4.54 0.58 -17.88
CA THR A 42 -5.16 -0.69 -17.46
C THR A 42 -4.39 -1.31 -16.30
N LEU A 43 -3.06 -1.37 -16.43
CA LEU A 43 -2.19 -1.90 -15.37
C LEU A 43 -2.35 -1.12 -14.06
N LEU A 44 -2.23 0.21 -14.11
CA LEU A 44 -2.34 1.06 -12.92
C LEU A 44 -3.71 0.96 -12.24
N LYS A 45 -4.80 0.89 -13.02
CA LYS A 45 -6.14 0.67 -12.46
C LYS A 45 -6.26 -0.68 -11.77
N SER A 46 -5.66 -1.72 -12.34
CA SER A 46 -5.63 -3.07 -11.74
C SER A 46 -4.84 -3.07 -10.43
N GLU A 47 -3.64 -2.49 -10.41
CA GLU A 47 -2.81 -2.35 -9.20
C GLU A 47 -3.57 -1.62 -8.09
N MET A 48 -4.20 -0.49 -8.43
CA MET A 48 -5.02 0.29 -7.49
C MET A 48 -6.25 -0.47 -6.99
N ALA A 49 -6.84 -1.35 -7.81
CA ALA A 49 -7.94 -2.21 -7.38
C ALA A 49 -7.47 -3.26 -6.36
N THR A 50 -6.32 -3.89 -6.62
CA THR A 50 -5.66 -4.81 -5.67
C THR A 50 -5.37 -4.12 -4.34
N MET A 51 -4.82 -2.91 -4.38
CA MET A 51 -4.53 -2.14 -3.16
C MET A 51 -5.79 -1.83 -2.34
N ARG A 52 -6.91 -1.48 -3.00
CA ARG A 52 -8.21 -1.29 -2.31
C ARG A 52 -8.72 -2.59 -1.69
N HIS A 53 -8.50 -3.72 -2.34
CA HIS A 53 -8.87 -5.02 -1.80
C HIS A 53 -8.03 -5.37 -0.57
N GLU A 54 -6.72 -5.14 -0.63
CA GLU A 54 -5.79 -5.37 0.49
C GLU A 54 -6.07 -4.44 1.67
N HIS A 55 -6.42 -3.17 1.43
CA HIS A 55 -6.85 -2.27 2.49
C HIS A 55 -8.07 -2.79 3.29
N LYS A 56 -9.00 -3.49 2.63
CA LYS A 56 -10.16 -4.12 3.31
C LYS A 56 -9.76 -5.34 4.14
N MET A 57 -8.61 -5.94 3.84
CA MET A 57 -8.06 -7.12 4.50
C MET A 57 -6.84 -6.76 5.34
N ILE A 58 -6.67 -5.49 5.71
CA ILE A 58 -5.46 -5.01 6.38
C ILE A 58 -5.22 -5.66 7.74
N ASN A 59 -6.25 -6.22 8.38
CA ASN A 59 -6.10 -6.96 9.64
C ASN A 59 -5.58 -8.40 9.44
N ARG A 60 -5.36 -8.83 8.19
CA ARG A 60 -4.79 -10.15 7.91
C ARG A 60 -3.26 -10.10 7.98
N PRO A 61 -2.59 -10.98 8.77
CA PRO A 61 -1.14 -10.92 8.97
C PRO A 61 -0.33 -10.98 7.67
N GLU A 62 -0.77 -11.78 6.69
CA GLU A 62 -0.11 -11.89 5.39
C GLU A 62 -0.21 -10.60 4.57
N VAL A 63 -1.31 -9.86 4.72
CA VAL A 63 -1.52 -8.56 4.07
C VAL A 63 -0.67 -7.49 4.74
N LEU A 64 -0.63 -7.44 6.07
CA LEU A 64 0.27 -6.55 6.82
C LEU A 64 1.73 -6.76 6.42
N THR A 65 2.18 -8.02 6.42
CA THR A 65 3.54 -8.38 6.04
C THR A 65 3.86 -7.89 4.63
N LYS A 66 2.94 -8.12 3.68
CA LYS A 66 3.11 -7.66 2.29
C LYS A 66 3.24 -6.14 2.19
N ILE A 67 2.36 -5.39 2.86
CA ILE A 67 2.36 -3.93 2.81
C ILE A 67 3.65 -3.37 3.44
N ASN A 68 3.99 -3.83 4.64
CA ASN A 68 5.14 -3.35 5.41
C ASN A 68 6.49 -3.72 4.78
N THR A 69 6.54 -4.70 3.89
CA THR A 69 7.77 -5.10 3.18
C THR A 69 7.78 -4.62 1.73
N ILE A 70 6.86 -5.12 0.89
CA ILE A 70 6.85 -4.90 -0.56
C ILE A 70 6.44 -3.47 -0.86
N TYR A 71 5.29 -3.02 -0.34
CA TYR A 71 4.80 -1.67 -0.65
C TYR A 71 5.64 -0.58 0.01
N ALA A 72 6.15 -0.81 1.22
CA ALA A 72 7.10 0.10 1.86
C ALA A 72 8.37 0.28 1.00
N SER A 73 8.92 -0.82 0.46
CA SER A 73 10.08 -0.78 -0.44
C SER A 73 9.75 -0.04 -1.74
N GLU A 74 8.55 -0.23 -2.28
CA GLU A 74 8.09 0.47 -3.48
C GLU A 74 7.97 1.98 -3.25
N VAL A 75 7.33 2.42 -2.16
CA VAL A 75 7.25 3.85 -1.79
C VAL A 75 8.64 4.48 -1.68
N LYS A 76 9.60 3.80 -1.05
CA LYS A 76 10.99 4.28 -0.91
C LYS A 76 11.67 4.57 -2.26
N LYS A 77 11.28 3.89 -3.35
CA LYS A 77 11.83 4.17 -4.70
C LYS A 77 11.41 5.54 -5.23
N TYR A 78 10.27 6.06 -4.79
CA TYR A 78 9.72 7.33 -5.25
C TYR A 78 10.10 8.51 -4.34
N LEU A 79 10.40 8.26 -3.06
CA LEU A 79 10.84 9.28 -2.10
C LEU A 79 12.33 9.62 -2.16
N ARG A 80 13.16 8.81 -2.86
CA ARG A 80 14.61 9.04 -3.03
C ARG A 80 14.95 9.97 -4.22
N LYS A 81 14.01 10.81 -4.64
CA LYS A 81 14.22 11.86 -5.65
C LYS A 81 14.21 13.22 -4.99
#